data_AF-A0A5B8XPF9-F1
#
_entry.id   AF-A0A5B8XPF9-F1
#
_cell.length_a   1.000
_cell.length_b   1.000
_cell.length_c   1.000
_cell.angle_alpha   90.00
_cell.angle_beta   90.00
_cell.angle_gamma   90.00
#
_symmetry.space_group_name_H-M   'P 1'
#
loop_
_entity.id
_entity.type
_entity.pdbx_description
1 polymer ?
#
loop_
_entity_poly.entity_id
_entity_poly.type
_entity_poly.pdbx_seq_one_letter_code
_entity_poly.pdbx_strand_id
1 'polypeptide(L)'
;MKWMILGLVGVIVTGCSGADERPDSELILGGQTKMTRAKDGNWLQEFDVDGDGRVDVTKVMEEYPDPNDPSVTKTRMIEKRVDVNSDGKLNIVRKYNEEGRVMLEDVDTDLDGVFDFRNHLDAGRIVKKELYDAEGRIVATRYYDKGEIQRVEKDTTGDQKVDYWEFYEQGVLDRIGRDLNADGRADTWQTQ
;
A
#
# COMPACT_ATOMS: atom_id res chain seq x y z
N MET A 1 -9.06 10.58 39.69
CA MET A 1 -10.05 11.25 38.82
C MET A 1 -9.43 12.50 38.22
N LYS A 2 -9.02 12.41 36.96
CA LYS A 2 -8.68 13.55 36.11
C LYS A 2 -9.00 13.11 34.68
N TRP A 3 -9.96 13.79 34.07
CA TRP A 3 -10.41 13.52 32.71
C TRP A 3 -9.39 14.14 31.74
N MET A 4 -8.98 13.42 30.72
CA MET A 4 -8.45 14.02 29.49
C MET A 4 -9.19 13.42 28.31
N ILE A 5 -9.64 14.33 27.46
CA ILE A 5 -10.63 14.17 26.41
C ILE A 5 -9.97 13.52 25.19
N LEU A 6 -10.66 12.53 24.60
CA LEU A 6 -10.38 11.99 23.27
C LEU A 6 -10.31 13.15 22.25
N GLY A 7 -9.16 13.31 21.60
CA GLY A 7 -9.03 14.11 20.39
C GLY A 7 -9.26 13.24 19.16
N LEU A 8 -10.45 13.33 18.58
CA LEU A 8 -10.72 12.93 17.20
C LEU A 8 -9.68 13.60 16.28
N VAL A 9 -8.90 12.84 15.53
CA VAL A 9 -8.17 13.39 14.38
C VAL A 9 -9.07 13.26 13.16
N GLY A 10 -9.70 14.38 12.82
CA GLY A 10 -10.53 14.50 11.63
C GLY A 10 -9.69 14.36 10.36
N VAL A 11 -10.20 13.55 9.44
CA VAL A 11 -9.81 13.56 8.03
C VAL A 11 -10.21 14.92 7.46
N ILE A 12 -9.24 15.74 7.07
CA ILE A 12 -9.49 16.91 6.24
C ILE A 12 -9.09 16.54 4.81
N VAL A 13 -10.11 16.35 3.97
CA VAL A 13 -9.99 16.43 2.52
C VAL A 13 -10.15 17.91 2.15
N THR A 14 -9.12 18.50 1.56
CA THR A 14 -9.28 19.75 0.79
C THR A 14 -8.39 19.71 -0.43
N GLY A 15 -9.02 19.78 -1.60
CA GLY A 15 -8.37 19.99 -2.88
C GLY A 15 -8.22 21.46 -3.25
N CYS A 16 -7.26 21.69 -4.16
CA CYS A 16 -7.07 22.80 -5.10
C CYS A 16 -6.66 24.18 -4.57
N SER A 17 -5.35 24.49 -4.68
CA SER A 17 -4.79 25.58 -5.53
C SER A 17 -3.27 25.63 -5.37
N GLY A 18 -2.55 25.81 -6.48
CA GLY A 18 -1.08 25.68 -6.54
C GLY A 18 -0.27 26.77 -5.82
N ALA A 19 1.04 26.46 -5.76
CA ALA A 19 2.21 27.21 -5.27
C ALA A 19 2.77 26.71 -3.92
N ASP A 20 4.06 26.33 -3.99
CA ASP A 20 4.97 25.84 -2.95
C ASP A 20 4.61 24.50 -2.27
N GLU A 21 5.16 23.42 -2.83
CA GLU A 21 5.44 22.19 -2.07
C GLU A 21 6.49 22.50 -1.00
N ARG A 22 6.03 22.98 0.15
CA ARG A 22 6.80 22.86 1.39
C ARG A 22 6.78 21.37 1.77
N PRO A 23 7.92 20.75 2.10
CA PRO A 23 7.90 19.36 2.54
C PRO A 23 7.00 19.28 3.76
N ASP A 24 6.10 18.31 3.72
CA ASP A 24 5.08 18.06 4.73
C ASP A 24 5.67 18.24 6.13
N SER A 25 5.00 19.10 6.91
CA SER A 25 5.30 19.39 8.31
C SER A 25 5.73 18.12 9.04
N GLU A 26 7.03 17.97 9.30
CA GLU A 26 7.54 16.88 10.12
C GLU A 26 6.89 16.98 11.50
N LEU A 27 5.96 16.08 11.80
CA LEU A 27 5.67 15.73 13.18
C LEU A 27 6.95 15.13 13.75
N ILE A 28 7.75 15.97 14.42
CA ILE A 28 8.78 15.49 15.33
C ILE A 28 8.05 14.95 16.56
N LEU A 29 7.57 13.71 16.45
CA LEU A 29 7.24 12.87 17.59
C LEU A 29 8.57 12.52 18.26
N GLY A 30 8.68 12.80 19.56
CA GLY A 30 9.87 12.60 20.38
C GLY A 30 10.26 11.13 20.62
N GLY A 31 10.08 10.27 19.63
CA GLY A 31 10.52 8.88 19.65
C GLY A 31 12.02 8.77 19.42
N GLN A 32 12.66 7.78 20.05
CA GLN A 32 14.07 7.52 19.83
C GLN A 32 14.27 7.09 18.37
N THR A 33 15.12 7.82 17.64
CA THR A 33 15.48 7.46 16.26
C THR A 33 16.81 6.73 16.28
N LYS A 34 16.85 5.51 15.75
CA LYS A 34 18.06 4.72 15.55
C LYS A 34 18.36 4.58 14.06
N MET A 35 19.59 4.91 13.67
CA MET A 35 20.05 4.80 12.28
C MET A 35 21.07 3.67 12.17
N THR A 36 20.85 2.74 11.26
CA THR A 36 21.77 1.62 11.02
C THR A 36 21.98 1.37 9.52
N ARG A 37 23.11 0.76 9.15
CA ARG A 37 23.38 0.34 7.77
C ARG A 37 22.99 -1.13 7.61
N ALA A 38 22.08 -1.41 6.69
CA ALA A 38 21.69 -2.76 6.31
C ALA A 38 22.78 -3.45 5.47
N LYS A 39 22.70 -4.79 5.37
CA LYS A 39 23.68 -5.61 4.66
C LYS A 39 23.74 -5.34 3.15
N ASP A 40 22.63 -4.90 2.58
CA ASP A 40 22.49 -4.50 1.19
C ASP A 40 23.04 -3.09 0.92
N GLY A 41 23.53 -2.40 1.97
CA GLY A 41 24.02 -1.05 1.86
C GLY A 41 22.93 0.01 1.95
N ASN A 42 21.68 -0.32 2.24
CA ASN A 42 20.65 0.68 2.52
C ASN A 42 20.77 1.22 3.95
N TRP A 43 20.29 2.44 4.21
CA TRP A 43 20.12 2.96 5.56
C TRP A 43 18.74 2.57 6.11
N LEU A 44 18.70 2.15 7.38
CA LEU A 44 17.48 1.91 8.12
C LEU A 44 17.34 3.00 9.19
N GLN A 45 16.26 3.76 9.09
CA GLN A 45 15.85 4.72 10.10
C GLN A 45 14.68 4.12 10.88
N GLU A 46 14.96 3.71 12.11
CA GLU A 46 14.04 3.02 13.01
C GLU A 46 13.48 3.99 14.04
N PHE A 47 12.18 3.89 14.30
CA PHE A 47 11.45 4.70 15.27
C PHE A 47 10.65 3.80 16.20
N ASP A 48 10.86 4.00 17.50
CA ASP A 48 9.98 3.56 18.58
C ASP A 48 9.01 4.73 18.86
N VAL A 49 7.76 4.60 18.41
CA VAL A 49 6.76 5.68 18.40
C VAL A 49 6.00 5.72 19.73
N ASP A 50 5.72 4.57 20.34
CA ASP A 50 4.99 4.47 21.60
C ASP A 50 5.89 4.41 22.85
N GLY A 51 7.19 4.16 22.66
CA GLY A 51 8.20 4.16 23.71
C GLY A 51 8.32 2.82 24.46
N ASP A 52 7.82 1.72 23.89
CA ASP A 52 7.85 0.39 24.52
C ASP A 52 9.20 -0.34 24.36
N GLY A 53 10.12 0.22 23.57
CA GLY A 53 11.42 -0.34 23.25
C GLY A 53 11.45 -1.24 22.01
N ARG A 54 10.34 -1.38 21.29
CA ARG A 54 10.23 -2.02 19.98
C ARG A 54 10.21 -0.96 18.88
N VAL A 55 10.48 -1.39 17.65
CA VAL A 55 10.48 -0.48 16.49
C VAL A 55 9.12 -0.60 15.81
N ASP A 56 8.37 0.50 15.82
CA ASP A 56 7.06 0.58 15.16
C ASP A 56 7.21 0.99 13.69
N VAL A 57 8.17 1.87 13.38
CA VAL A 57 8.37 2.38 12.02
C VAL A 57 9.81 2.19 11.58
N THR A 58 9.99 1.59 10.41
CA THR A 58 11.28 1.55 9.73
C THR A 58 11.18 2.24 8.37
N LYS A 59 12.00 3.25 8.12
CA LYS A 59 12.20 3.81 6.78
C LYS A 59 13.50 3.25 6.19
N VAL A 60 13.43 2.72 4.98
CA VAL A 60 14.58 2.23 4.22
C VAL A 60 14.98 3.27 3.20
N MET A 61 16.22 3.76 3.29
CA MET A 61 16.75 4.79 2.41
C MET A 61 17.89 4.22 1.56
N GLU A 62 17.86 4.56 0.28
CA GLU A 62 18.92 4.26 -0.68
C GLU A 62 19.76 5.51 -0.94
N GLU A 63 21.08 5.35 -1.04
CA GLU A 63 22.00 6.36 -1.55
C GLU A 63 22.18 6.18 -3.07
N TYR A 64 22.11 7.27 -3.82
CA TYR A 64 22.30 7.26 -5.26
C TYR A 64 23.03 8.53 -5.73
N PRO A 65 23.82 8.48 -6.83
CA PRO A 65 24.43 9.67 -7.39
C PRO A 65 23.38 10.61 -7.98
N ASP A 66 23.55 11.92 -7.82
CA ASP A 66 22.68 12.91 -8.46
C ASP A 66 22.77 12.75 -9.99
N PRO A 67 21.64 12.58 -10.70
CA PRO A 67 21.63 12.47 -12.16
C PRO A 67 22.28 13.66 -12.89
N ASN A 68 22.30 14.84 -12.27
CA ASN A 68 22.87 16.06 -12.86
C ASN A 68 24.34 16.28 -12.46
N ASP A 69 24.78 15.69 -11.35
CA ASP A 69 26.15 15.78 -10.85
C ASP A 69 26.53 14.48 -10.11
N PRO A 70 27.15 13.50 -10.80
CA PRO A 70 27.49 12.22 -10.19
C PRO A 70 28.46 12.29 -9.00
N SER A 71 29.08 13.44 -8.73
CA SER A 71 29.93 13.65 -7.54
C SER A 71 29.12 13.89 -6.27
N VAL A 72 27.83 14.23 -6.41
CA VAL A 72 26.90 14.45 -5.30
C VAL A 72 26.12 13.17 -5.03
N THR A 73 26.16 12.68 -3.79
CA THR A 73 25.29 11.58 -3.35
C THR A 73 24.00 12.15 -2.76
N LYS A 74 22.87 11.68 -3.27
CA LYS A 74 21.53 11.94 -2.75
C LYS A 74 20.98 10.70 -2.04
N THR A 75 19.96 10.90 -1.22
CA THR A 75 19.21 9.83 -0.58
C THR A 75 17.75 9.90 -0.97
N ARG A 76 17.11 8.74 -1.12
CA ARG A 76 15.67 8.62 -1.32
C ARG A 76 15.11 7.49 -0.47
N MET A 77 13.87 7.64 0.00
CA MET A 77 13.16 6.56 0.67
C MET A 77 12.65 5.59 -0.39
N ILE A 78 12.98 4.31 -0.25
CA ILE A 78 12.55 3.26 -1.17
C ILE A 78 11.46 2.38 -0.55
N GLU A 79 11.41 2.31 0.79
CA GLU A 79 10.42 1.52 1.51
C GLU A 79 10.11 2.13 2.89
N LYS A 80 8.86 2.02 3.32
CA LYS A 80 8.42 2.32 4.69
C LYS A 80 7.65 1.13 5.22
N ARG A 81 8.06 0.65 6.39
CA ARG A 81 7.43 -0.44 7.14
C ARG A 81 6.81 0.11 8.42
N VAL A 82 5.61 -0.33 8.75
CA VAL A 82 4.87 0.10 9.94
C VAL A 82 4.26 -1.11 10.63
N ASP A 83 4.56 -1.26 11.91
CA ASP A 83 3.84 -2.04 12.90
C ASP A 83 2.96 -1.05 13.67
N VAL A 84 1.64 -1.17 13.52
CA VAL A 84 0.65 -0.20 14.01
C VAL A 84 0.21 -0.55 15.43
N ASN A 85 0.25 -1.83 15.80
CA ASN A 85 -0.20 -2.34 17.10
C ASN A 85 0.96 -2.81 17.99
N SER A 86 2.21 -2.59 17.57
CA SER A 86 3.46 -2.87 18.27
C SER A 86 3.61 -4.34 18.68
N ASP A 87 3.02 -5.25 17.89
CA ASP A 87 3.04 -6.69 18.18
C ASP A 87 4.25 -7.43 17.56
N GLY A 88 5.06 -6.71 16.78
CA GLY A 88 6.23 -7.19 16.06
C GLY A 88 5.94 -7.66 14.63
N LYS A 89 4.70 -7.58 14.16
CA LYS A 89 4.31 -7.87 12.77
C LYS A 89 4.05 -6.56 12.03
N LEU A 90 4.38 -6.55 10.74
CA LEU A 90 4.14 -5.38 9.91
C LEU A 90 2.68 -5.35 9.47
N ASN A 91 2.01 -4.21 9.64
CA ASN A 91 0.66 -4.02 9.13
C ASN A 91 0.63 -3.16 7.87
N ILE A 92 1.64 -2.31 7.64
CA ILE A 92 1.73 -1.50 6.41
C ILE A 92 3.14 -1.56 5.85
N VAL A 93 3.26 -1.90 4.57
CA VAL A 93 4.51 -1.75 3.81
C VAL A 93 4.24 -0.93 2.57
N ARG A 94 4.94 0.20 2.42
CA ARG A 94 4.89 1.06 1.23
C ARG A 94 6.22 1.02 0.51
N LYS A 95 6.19 0.86 -0.81
CA LYS A 95 7.37 1.01 -1.67
C LYS A 95 7.22 2.24 -2.55
N TYR A 96 8.34 2.91 -2.76
CA TYR A 96 8.40 4.20 -3.44
C TYR A 96 9.21 4.07 -4.73
N ASN A 97 8.78 4.81 -5.77
CA ASN A 97 9.54 4.93 -7.01
C ASN A 97 10.67 5.97 -6.87
N GLU A 98 11.39 6.19 -7.96
CA GLU A 98 12.54 7.11 -8.01
C GLU A 98 12.19 8.58 -7.73
N GLU A 99 10.94 8.95 -7.97
CA GLU A 99 10.38 10.28 -7.71
C GLU A 99 9.87 10.43 -6.27
N GLY A 100 10.00 9.39 -5.44
CA GLY A 100 9.49 9.38 -4.07
C GLY A 100 7.96 9.19 -3.96
N ARG A 101 7.30 8.74 -5.04
CA ARG A 101 5.86 8.45 -5.05
C ARG A 101 5.61 6.99 -4.69
N VAL A 102 4.55 6.71 -3.94
CA VAL A 102 4.15 5.33 -3.60
C VAL A 102 3.77 4.60 -4.89
N MET A 103 4.35 3.42 -5.11
CA MET A 103 4.04 2.54 -6.24
C MET A 103 3.37 1.24 -5.80
N LEU A 104 3.63 0.80 -4.56
CA LEU A 104 3.04 -0.38 -3.95
C LEU A 104 2.71 -0.10 -2.49
N GLU A 105 1.59 -0.63 -2.01
CA GLU A 105 1.19 -0.58 -0.61
C GLU A 105 0.53 -1.91 -0.22
N ASP A 106 1.14 -2.63 0.71
CA ASP A 106 0.59 -3.80 1.39
C ASP A 106 -0.03 -3.37 2.72
N VAL A 107 -1.24 -3.85 3.02
CA VAL A 107 -1.99 -3.48 4.22
C VAL A 107 -2.67 -4.69 4.84
N ASP A 108 -2.47 -4.85 6.14
CA ASP A 108 -3.17 -5.74 7.06
C ASP A 108 -4.11 -4.84 7.87
N THR A 109 -5.41 -4.95 7.62
CA THR A 109 -6.43 -4.09 8.20
C THR A 109 -7.09 -4.69 9.43
N ASP A 110 -7.06 -6.01 9.58
CA ASP A 110 -7.63 -6.70 10.74
C ASP A 110 -6.58 -7.11 11.80
N LEU A 111 -5.30 -6.87 11.51
CA LEU A 111 -4.14 -7.04 12.39
C LEU A 111 -3.87 -8.51 12.75
N ASP A 112 -4.20 -9.44 11.86
CA ASP A 112 -3.93 -10.86 12.07
C ASP A 112 -2.47 -11.25 11.74
N GLY A 113 -1.73 -10.36 11.07
CA GLY A 113 -0.35 -10.55 10.62
C GLY A 113 -0.19 -11.06 9.20
N VAL A 114 -1.28 -11.16 8.44
CA VAL A 114 -1.33 -11.44 7.00
C VAL A 114 -1.86 -10.18 6.32
N PHE A 115 -1.25 -9.77 5.21
CA PHE A 115 -1.77 -8.62 4.47
C PHE A 115 -3.10 -8.96 3.81
N ASP A 116 -4.13 -8.15 4.03
CA ASP A 116 -5.44 -8.25 3.40
C ASP A 116 -5.43 -7.84 1.93
N PHE A 117 -4.61 -6.85 1.60
CA PHE A 117 -4.54 -6.36 0.22
C PHE A 117 -3.22 -5.69 -0.13
N ARG A 118 -2.97 -5.68 -1.44
CA ARG A 118 -1.92 -4.88 -2.09
C ARG A 118 -2.53 -3.91 -3.08
N ASN A 119 -2.22 -2.63 -2.94
CA ASN A 119 -2.47 -1.62 -3.96
C ASN A 119 -1.24 -1.46 -4.84
N HIS A 120 -1.44 -1.41 -6.16
CA HIS A 120 -0.47 -0.89 -7.12
C HIS A 120 -0.92 0.49 -7.56
N LEU A 121 -0.01 1.45 -7.46
CA LEU A 121 -0.30 2.85 -7.73
C LEU A 121 0.52 3.35 -8.92
N ASP A 122 -0.12 4.15 -9.76
CA ASP A 122 0.52 4.94 -10.81
C ASP A 122 0.10 6.40 -10.67
N ALA A 123 1.08 7.31 -10.67
CA ALA A 123 0.88 8.74 -10.44
C ALA A 123 -0.06 9.06 -9.24
N GLY A 124 0.04 8.27 -8.15
CA GLY A 124 -0.77 8.43 -6.93
C GLY A 124 -2.19 7.87 -7.00
N ARG A 125 -2.58 7.19 -8.08
CA ARG A 125 -3.89 6.54 -8.25
C ARG A 125 -3.74 5.04 -8.23
N ILE A 126 -4.68 4.34 -7.59
CA ILE A 126 -4.72 2.87 -7.63
C ILE A 126 -5.08 2.44 -9.06
N VAL A 127 -4.23 1.60 -9.66
CA VAL A 127 -4.47 0.98 -10.97
C VAL A 127 -4.78 -0.52 -10.87
N LYS A 128 -4.33 -1.16 -9.79
CA LYS A 128 -4.61 -2.56 -9.47
C LYS A 128 -4.72 -2.73 -7.96
N LYS A 129 -5.67 -3.53 -7.49
CA LYS A 129 -5.78 -3.96 -6.09
C LYS A 129 -5.91 -5.48 -6.01
N GLU A 130 -4.96 -6.13 -5.38
CA GLU A 130 -5.00 -7.57 -5.06
C GLU A 130 -5.57 -7.74 -3.66
N LEU A 131 -6.50 -8.67 -3.48
CA LEU A 131 -7.09 -9.03 -2.19
C LEU A 131 -6.63 -10.45 -1.83
N TYR A 132 -6.22 -10.65 -0.59
CA TYR A 132 -5.71 -11.91 -0.08
C TYR A 132 -6.70 -12.56 0.91
N ASP A 133 -6.60 -13.88 1.09
CA ASP A 133 -7.22 -14.59 2.20
C ASP A 133 -6.27 -14.73 3.41
N ALA A 134 -6.74 -15.38 4.47
CA ALA A 134 -5.97 -15.63 5.70
C ALA A 134 -4.72 -16.51 5.48
N GLU A 135 -4.61 -17.19 4.34
CA GLU A 135 -3.41 -17.94 3.96
C GLU A 135 -2.47 -17.14 3.04
N GLY A 136 -2.81 -15.88 2.74
CA GLY A 136 -2.04 -14.99 1.88
C GLY A 136 -2.20 -15.26 0.38
N ARG A 137 -3.24 -16.01 -0.03
CA ARG A 137 -3.52 -16.33 -1.44
C ARG A 137 -4.40 -15.25 -2.05
N ILE A 138 -4.14 -14.89 -3.31
CA ILE A 138 -4.97 -13.90 -4.02
C ILE A 138 -6.35 -14.51 -4.30
N VAL A 139 -7.39 -13.95 -3.69
CA VAL A 139 -8.79 -14.36 -3.94
C VAL A 139 -9.48 -13.47 -4.96
N ALA A 140 -9.02 -12.22 -5.12
CA ALA A 140 -9.54 -11.32 -6.12
C ALA A 140 -8.52 -10.26 -6.55
N THR A 141 -8.60 -9.84 -7.81
CA THR A 141 -7.86 -8.69 -8.33
C THR A 141 -8.82 -7.70 -8.97
N ARG A 142 -8.72 -6.43 -8.60
CA ARG A 142 -9.49 -5.32 -9.17
C ARG A 142 -8.59 -4.44 -10.01
N TYR A 143 -9.05 -4.06 -11.20
CA TYR A 143 -8.34 -3.18 -12.12
C TYR A 143 -9.10 -1.88 -12.30
N TYR A 144 -8.37 -0.78 -12.32
CA TYR A 144 -8.92 0.56 -12.40
C TYR A 144 -8.28 1.32 -13.57
N ASP A 145 -9.07 2.13 -14.25
CA ASP A 145 -8.59 3.15 -15.19
C ASP A 145 -9.14 4.51 -14.76
N LYS A 146 -8.28 5.53 -14.70
CA LYS A 146 -8.64 6.90 -14.30
C LYS A 146 -9.46 7.00 -13.00
N GLY A 147 -9.28 6.05 -12.07
CA GLY A 147 -9.98 6.00 -10.78
C GLY A 147 -11.32 5.26 -10.81
N GLU A 148 -11.76 4.78 -11.97
CA GLU A 148 -12.98 3.98 -12.13
C GLU A 148 -12.64 2.51 -12.26
N ILE A 149 -13.41 1.66 -11.58
CA ILE A 149 -13.27 0.21 -11.70
C ILE A 149 -13.63 -0.22 -13.13
N GLN A 150 -12.77 -1.04 -13.73
CA GLN A 150 -12.97 -1.57 -15.09
C GLN A 150 -13.27 -3.06 -15.04
N ARG A 151 -12.62 -3.77 -14.12
CA ARG A 151 -12.63 -5.23 -14.10
C ARG A 151 -12.34 -5.81 -12.74
N VAL A 152 -13.01 -6.91 -12.40
CA VAL A 152 -12.67 -7.76 -11.26
C VAL A 152 -12.41 -9.18 -11.77
N GLU A 153 -11.36 -9.80 -11.28
CA GLU A 153 -11.05 -11.22 -11.43
C GLU A 153 -11.13 -11.86 -10.05
N LYS A 154 -11.75 -13.04 -9.93
CA LYS A 154 -11.81 -13.79 -8.67
C LYS A 154 -11.49 -15.26 -8.90
N ASP A 155 -10.84 -15.86 -7.91
CA ASP A 155 -10.81 -17.30 -7.70
C ASP A 155 -11.90 -17.63 -6.68
N THR A 156 -12.96 -18.30 -7.11
CA THR A 156 -14.08 -18.67 -6.23
C THR A 156 -13.99 -20.12 -5.74
N THR A 157 -13.04 -20.89 -6.27
CA THR A 157 -12.84 -22.31 -5.94
C THR A 157 -11.66 -22.55 -5.00
N GLY A 158 -10.73 -21.60 -4.90
CA GLY A 158 -9.52 -21.68 -4.08
C GLY A 158 -8.38 -22.48 -4.73
N ASP A 159 -8.44 -22.72 -6.04
CA ASP A 159 -7.43 -23.48 -6.78
C ASP A 159 -6.29 -22.60 -7.35
N GLN A 160 -6.31 -21.31 -7.03
CA GLN A 160 -5.40 -20.25 -7.48
C GLN A 160 -5.52 -19.92 -8.97
N LYS A 161 -6.67 -20.21 -9.59
CA LYS A 161 -6.99 -19.77 -10.95
C LYS A 161 -8.24 -18.90 -10.93
N VAL A 162 -8.26 -17.94 -11.84
CA VAL A 162 -9.44 -17.10 -12.02
C VAL A 162 -10.54 -17.92 -12.69
N ASP A 163 -11.69 -17.99 -12.05
CA ASP A 163 -12.89 -18.65 -12.56
C ASP A 163 -14.08 -17.69 -12.72
N TYR A 164 -13.91 -16.43 -12.31
CA TYR A 164 -14.98 -15.44 -12.27
C TYR A 164 -14.47 -14.05 -12.69
N TRP A 165 -15.21 -13.41 -13.59
CA TRP A 165 -14.90 -12.06 -14.09
C TRP A 165 -16.09 -11.14 -13.96
N GLU A 166 -15.84 -9.88 -13.60
CA GLU A 166 -16.80 -8.78 -13.70
C GLU A 166 -16.19 -7.70 -14.58
N PHE A 167 -16.99 -7.10 -15.45
CA PHE A 167 -16.61 -5.93 -16.25
C PHE A 167 -17.58 -4.79 -15.97
N TYR A 168 -17.04 -3.58 -15.94
CA TYR A 168 -17.76 -2.38 -15.58
C TYR A 168 -17.67 -1.35 -16.71
N GLU A 169 -18.79 -0.67 -16.98
CA GLU A 169 -18.85 0.48 -17.87
C GLU A 169 -19.35 1.69 -17.07
N GLN A 170 -18.60 2.79 -17.10
CA GLN A 170 -18.93 4.02 -16.35
C GLN A 170 -19.20 3.77 -14.85
N GLY A 171 -18.44 2.84 -14.26
CA GLY A 171 -18.57 2.42 -12.86
C GLY A 171 -19.77 1.52 -12.54
N VAL A 172 -20.56 1.11 -13.54
CA VAL A 172 -21.69 0.21 -13.39
C VAL A 172 -21.33 -1.18 -13.91
N LEU A 173 -21.76 -2.24 -13.22
CA LEU A 173 -21.54 -3.62 -13.65
C LEU A 173 -22.25 -3.87 -15.00
N ASP A 174 -21.47 -4.12 -16.04
CA ASP A 174 -21.96 -4.40 -17.40
C ASP A 174 -22.21 -5.90 -17.57
N ARG A 175 -21.19 -6.72 -17.27
CA ARG A 175 -21.28 -8.18 -17.48
C ARG A 175 -20.45 -8.99 -16.50
N ILE A 176 -20.90 -10.22 -16.31
CA ILE A 176 -20.24 -11.25 -15.51
C ILE A 176 -19.84 -12.42 -16.41
N GLY A 177 -18.61 -12.91 -16.26
CA GLY A 177 -18.11 -14.14 -16.87
C GLY A 177 -17.86 -15.22 -15.82
N ARG A 178 -18.09 -16.49 -16.16
CA ARG A 178 -17.76 -17.65 -15.29
C ARG A 178 -17.13 -18.78 -16.10
N ASP A 179 -16.04 -19.35 -15.60
CA ASP A 179 -15.45 -20.62 -16.03
C ASP A 179 -16.05 -21.74 -15.18
N LEU A 180 -16.72 -22.69 -15.82
CA LEU A 180 -17.43 -23.79 -15.18
C LEU A 180 -16.68 -25.12 -15.34
N ASN A 181 -15.67 -25.16 -16.21
CA ASN A 181 -14.96 -26.36 -16.60
C ASN A 181 -13.47 -26.35 -16.19
N ALA A 182 -13.00 -25.23 -15.61
CA ALA A 182 -11.65 -24.99 -15.12
C ALA A 182 -10.56 -25.00 -16.21
N ASP A 183 -10.89 -24.60 -17.44
CA ASP A 183 -9.95 -24.45 -18.56
C ASP A 183 -9.26 -23.07 -18.62
N GLY A 184 -9.61 -22.17 -17.70
CA GLY A 184 -9.08 -20.82 -17.59
C GLY A 184 -9.79 -19.80 -18.50
N ARG A 185 -10.97 -20.14 -19.04
CA ARG A 185 -11.76 -19.28 -19.92
C ARG A 185 -13.22 -19.25 -19.46
N ALA A 186 -13.86 -18.10 -19.61
CA ALA A 186 -15.27 -17.99 -19.30
C ALA A 186 -16.13 -18.82 -20.29
N ASP A 187 -16.89 -19.77 -19.75
CA ASP A 187 -17.90 -20.55 -20.46
C ASP A 187 -19.21 -19.76 -20.65
N THR A 188 -19.53 -18.87 -19.70
CA THR A 188 -20.77 -18.09 -19.71
C THR A 188 -20.50 -16.61 -19.57
N TRP A 189 -21.37 -15.80 -20.21
CA TRP A 189 -21.41 -14.36 -20.06
C TRP A 189 -22.85 -13.90 -19.80
N GLN A 190 -23.05 -13.13 -18.74
CA GLN A 190 -24.34 -12.56 -18.37
C GLN A 190 -24.22 -11.05 -18.26
N THR A 191 -24.89 -10.32 -19.15
CA THR A 191 -25.08 -8.87 -19.06
C THR A 191 -26.14 -8.55 -18.00
N GLN A 192 -25.96 -7.44 -17.28
CA GLN A 192 -26.92 -6.96 -16.26
C GLN A 192 -27.96 -6.00 -16.84
#